data_AF-A0A953YZP8-F1
#
_entry.id   AF-A0A953YZP8-F1
#
_cell.length_a   1.000
_cell.length_b   1.000
_cell.length_c   1.000
_cell.angle_alpha   90.00
_cell.angle_beta   90.00
_cell.angle_gamma   90.00
#
_symmetry.space_group_name_H-M   'P 1'
#
loop_
_entity.id
_entity.type
_entity.pdbx_description
1 polymer ?
#
loop_
_entity_poly.entity_id
_entity_poly.type
_entity_poly.pdbx_seq_one_letter_code
_entity_poly.pdbx_strand_id
1 'polypeptide(L)'
;RVLQLTEADWGDHAVAINARHQESLETARRNLRAAVVQLNDAGDHPELAAIDIREALDSLGEIPGKVDTEDLLGVIFSRFCIGK
;
A
#
# COMPACT_ATOMS: atom_id res chain seq x y z
N ARG A 1 -3.54 -23.20 1.01
CA ARG A 1 -2.07 -23.25 1.15
C ARG A 1 -1.66 -21.98 1.90
N VAL A 2 -1.98 -21.96 3.19
CA VAL A 2 -1.67 -20.85 4.09
C VAL A 2 -0.15 -20.82 4.26
N LEU A 3 0.44 -19.63 4.17
CA LEU A 3 1.87 -19.40 4.27
C LEU A 3 2.42 -20.10 5.52
N GLN A 4 3.15 -21.19 5.35
CA GLN A 4 3.96 -21.80 6.41
C GLN A 4 5.19 -20.92 6.60
N LEU A 5 5.01 -19.80 7.29
CA LEU A 5 6.10 -18.92 7.71
C LEU A 5 6.31 -19.14 9.21
N THR A 6 7.55 -19.43 9.59
CA THR A 6 7.95 -19.75 10.97
C THR A 6 8.27 -18.46 11.74
N GLU A 7 8.33 -18.50 13.08
CA GLU A 7 8.74 -17.35 13.91
C GLU A 7 10.09 -16.75 13.47
N ALA A 8 10.99 -17.58 12.93
CA ALA A 8 12.28 -17.15 12.40
C ALA A 8 12.15 -16.24 11.16
N ASP A 9 11.04 -16.31 10.43
CA ASP A 9 10.85 -15.58 9.15
C ASP A 9 10.33 -14.15 9.36
N TRP A 10 9.69 -13.86 10.49
CA TRP A 10 9.06 -12.54 10.73
C TRP A 10 9.86 -11.63 11.67
N GLY A 11 10.71 -12.20 12.54
CA GLY A 11 11.46 -11.45 13.55
C GLY A 11 10.57 -10.74 14.58
N ASP A 12 11.18 -9.94 15.46
CA ASP A 12 10.51 -9.22 16.55
C ASP A 12 9.52 -8.12 16.09
N HIS A 13 9.36 -7.91 14.79
CA HIS A 13 8.52 -6.87 14.19
C HIS A 13 7.30 -7.41 13.44
N ALA A 14 6.96 -8.68 13.66
CA ALA A 14 5.76 -9.29 13.11
C ALA A 14 4.51 -8.59 13.63
N VAL A 15 3.64 -8.14 12.71
CA VAL A 15 2.34 -7.55 13.06
C VAL A 15 1.23 -8.43 12.51
N ALA A 16 0.27 -8.78 13.36
CA ALA A 16 -0.94 -9.49 12.93
C ALA A 16 -1.77 -8.60 12.00
N ILE A 17 -2.17 -9.15 10.86
CA ILE A 17 -3.01 -8.47 9.87
C ILE A 17 -4.26 -9.30 9.55
N ASN A 18 -5.35 -8.65 9.14
CA ASN A 18 -6.57 -9.34 8.71
C ASN A 18 -6.51 -9.71 7.21
N ALA A 19 -7.50 -10.48 6.74
CA ALA A 19 -7.58 -10.94 5.36
C ALA A 19 -7.62 -9.79 4.33
N ARG A 20 -8.26 -8.66 4.66
CA ARG A 20 -8.34 -7.47 3.79
C ARG A 20 -6.97 -6.80 3.61
N HIS A 21 -6.22 -6.67 4.70
CA HIS A 21 -4.84 -6.16 4.64
C HIS A 21 -3.94 -7.11 3.84
N GLN A 22 -4.09 -8.43 4.03
CA GLN A 22 -3.34 -9.42 3.29
C GLN A 22 -3.60 -9.30 1.78
N GLU A 23 -4.86 -9.24 1.36
CA GLU A 23 -5.24 -9.07 -0.04
C GLU A 23 -4.66 -7.78 -0.65
N SER A 24 -4.71 -6.68 0.10
CA SER A 24 -4.13 -5.39 -0.29
C SER A 24 -2.61 -5.50 -0.51
N LEU A 25 -1.89 -6.13 0.42
CA LEU A 25 -0.44 -6.33 0.30
C LEU A 25 -0.08 -7.27 -0.85
N GLU A 26 -0.86 -8.34 -1.06
CA GLU A 26 -0.65 -9.27 -2.18
C GLU A 26 -0.84 -8.59 -3.53
N THR A 27 -1.84 -7.71 -3.63
CA THR A 27 -2.10 -6.91 -4.83
C THR A 27 -1.00 -5.90 -5.09
N ALA A 28 -0.62 -5.11 -4.07
CA ALA A 28 0.50 -4.18 -4.19
C ALA A 28 1.79 -4.87 -4.62
N ARG A 29 2.11 -6.03 -4.02
CA ARG A 29 3.31 -6.81 -4.37
C ARG A 29 3.27 -7.29 -5.83
N ARG A 30 2.11 -7.70 -6.34
CA ARG A 30 1.96 -8.15 -7.73
C ARG A 30 2.26 -7.02 -8.71
N ASN A 31 1.68 -5.85 -8.46
CA ASN A 31 1.85 -4.69 -9.34
C ASN A 31 3.29 -4.17 -9.28
N LEU A 32 3.91 -4.10 -8.10
CA LEU A 32 5.33 -3.73 -7.98
C LEU A 32 6.25 -4.70 -8.75
N ARG A 33 5.96 -6.00 -8.75
CA ARG A 33 6.72 -6.96 -9.57
C ARG A 33 6.55 -6.71 -11.05
N ALA A 34 5.34 -6.37 -11.50
CA ALA A 34 5.08 -6.03 -12.90
C ALA A 34 5.85 -4.75 -13.31
N ALA A 35 5.84 -3.72 -12.47
CA ALA A 35 6.63 -2.51 -12.68
C ALA A 35 8.14 -2.80 -12.78
N VAL A 36 8.67 -3.64 -11.88
CA VAL A 36 10.08 -4.06 -11.93
C VAL A 36 10.40 -4.79 -13.23
N VAL A 37 9.50 -5.66 -13.72
CA VAL A 37 9.70 -6.33 -15.01
C VAL A 37 9.74 -5.30 -16.15
N GLN A 38 8.80 -4.35 -16.18
CA GLN A 38 8.71 -3.35 -17.24
C GLN A 38 9.90 -2.39 -17.30
N LEU A 39 10.50 -2.06 -16.14
CA LEU A 39 11.71 -1.25 -16.05
C LEU A 39 13.00 -2.01 -16.41
N ASN A 40 12.99 -3.35 -16.33
CA ASN A 40 14.15 -4.17 -16.66
C ASN A 40 14.09 -4.78 -18.06
N ASP A 41 12.96 -4.68 -18.75
CA ASP A 41 12.80 -5.22 -20.09
C ASP A 41 13.53 -4.34 -21.12
N ALA A 42 13.91 -4.92 -22.26
CA ALA A 42 14.74 -4.27 -23.27
C ALA A 42 14.13 -2.99 -23.88
N GLY A 43 12.81 -2.79 -23.68
CA GLY A 43 12.07 -1.63 -24.12
C GLY A 43 11.97 -0.49 -23.10
N ASP A 44 12.35 -0.71 -21.83
CA ASP A 44 12.24 0.21 -20.68
C ASP A 44 10.95 1.05 -20.74
N HIS A 45 9.86 0.52 -20.20
CA HIS A 45 8.50 1.07 -20.34
C HIS A 45 8.07 1.84 -19.07
N PRO A 46 8.57 3.06 -18.82
CA PRO A 46 8.30 3.81 -17.61
C PRO A 46 6.83 4.20 -17.47
N GLU A 47 6.11 4.39 -18.58
CA GLU A 47 4.68 4.70 -18.56
C GLU A 47 3.83 3.55 -18.04
N LEU A 48 4.18 2.30 -18.39
CA LEU A 48 3.52 1.11 -17.87
C LEU A 48 3.91 0.93 -16.40
N ALA A 49 5.20 1.10 -16.08
CA ALA A 49 5.69 0.93 -14.71
C ALA A 49 5.04 1.94 -13.76
N ALA A 50 4.81 3.16 -14.23
CA ALA A 50 4.09 4.19 -13.48
C ALA A 50 2.63 3.82 -13.21
N ILE A 51 1.95 3.14 -14.16
CA ILE A 51 0.59 2.64 -13.95
C ILE A 51 0.60 1.57 -12.85
N ASP A 52 1.49 0.59 -12.94
CA ASP A 52 1.58 -0.49 -11.96
C ASP A 52 1.98 0.03 -10.57
N ILE A 53 2.88 1.01 -10.49
CA ILE A 53 3.24 1.67 -9.23
C ILE A 53 2.03 2.40 -8.63
N ARG A 54 1.22 3.09 -9.44
CA ARG A 54 0.01 3.76 -8.97
C ARG A 54 -1.01 2.76 -8.43
N GLU A 55 -1.27 1.67 -9.15
CA GLU A 55 -2.15 0.61 -8.68
C GLU A 55 -1.64 -0.06 -7.39
N ALA A 56 -0.32 -0.18 -7.23
CA ALA A 56 0.27 -0.66 -5.98
C ALA A 56 0.02 0.31 -4.82
N LEU A 57 0.19 1.62 -5.05
CA LEU A 57 -0.08 2.66 -4.05
C LEU A 57 -1.56 2.71 -3.65
N ASP A 58 -2.47 2.63 -4.61
CA ASP A 58 -3.91 2.63 -4.35
C ASP A 58 -4.30 1.42 -3.49
N SER A 59 -3.77 0.23 -3.82
CA SER A 59 -3.99 -0.97 -3.02
C SER A 59 -3.41 -0.87 -1.61
N LEU A 60 -2.25 -0.23 -1.42
CA LEU A 60 -1.70 0.03 -0.08
C LEU A 60 -2.54 1.06 0.69
N GLY A 61 -3.12 2.04 -0.01
CA GLY A 61 -4.01 3.05 0.55
C GLY A 61 -5.28 2.48 1.19
N GLU A 62 -5.71 1.29 0.76
CA GLU A 62 -6.83 0.58 1.39
C GLU A 62 -6.51 0.11 2.82
N ILE A 63 -5.24 -0.15 3.15
CA ILE A 63 -4.85 -0.70 4.47
C ILE A 63 -5.20 0.23 5.64
N PRO A 64 -4.73 1.50 5.68
CA PRO A 64 -5.13 2.46 6.71
C PRO A 64 -6.63 2.84 6.61
N GLY A 65 -7.31 2.46 5.52
CA GLY A 65 -8.60 3.00 5.12
C GLY A 65 -8.41 4.22 4.20
N LYS A 66 -9.39 4.50 3.34
CA LYS A 66 -9.41 5.76 2.60
C LYS A 66 -9.24 6.89 3.60
N VAL A 67 -8.28 7.79 3.35
CA VAL A 67 -8.27 9.11 3.98
C VAL A 67 -9.57 9.76 3.54
N ASP A 68 -10.56 9.76 4.43
CA ASP A 68 -11.84 10.36 4.09
C ASP A 68 -11.63 11.88 3.97
N THR A 69 -12.47 12.51 3.17
CA THR A 69 -12.62 13.96 3.20
C THR A 69 -12.79 14.46 4.63
N GLU A 70 -13.45 13.71 5.51
CA GLU A 70 -13.59 14.03 6.93
C GLU A 70 -12.25 14.03 7.70
N ASP A 71 -11.35 13.09 7.44
CA ASP A 71 -10.01 13.06 8.05
C ASP A 71 -9.17 14.25 7.57
N LEU A 72 -9.26 14.57 6.28
CA LEU A 72 -8.58 15.73 5.70
C LEU A 72 -9.14 17.04 6.27
N LEU A 73 -10.46 17.16 6.39
CA LEU A 73 -11.13 18.30 7.03
C LEU A 73 -10.75 18.39 8.52
N GLY A 74 -10.63 17.25 9.22
CA GLY A 74 -10.13 17.20 10.59
C GLY A 74 -8.73 17.78 10.71
N VAL A 75 -7.81 17.45 9.82
CA VAL A 75 -6.46 18.04 9.79
C VAL A 75 -6.48 19.53 9.43
N ILE A 76 -7.26 19.93 8.43
CA ILE A 76 -7.40 21.34 8.01
C ILE A 76 -7.95 22.18 9.17
N PHE A 77 -9.05 21.73 9.78
CA PHE A 77 -9.72 22.43 10.88
C PHE A 77 -9.03 22.28 12.24
N SER A 78 -8.18 21.27 12.44
CA SER A 78 -7.34 21.17 13.67
C SER A 78 -6.36 22.33 13.82
N ARG A 79 -6.04 23.04 12.73
CA ARG A 79 -5.19 24.24 12.72
C ARG A 79 -5.96 25.54 12.84
N PHE A 80 -7.29 25.51 12.68
CA PHE A 80 -8.14 26.64 13.00
C PHE A 80 -8.52 26.52 14.46
N CYS A 81 -8.04 27.44 15.31
CA CYS A 81 -8.64 27.61 16.63
C CYS A 81 -10.12 27.95 16.43
N ILE A 82 -11.02 26.96 16.55
CA ILE A 82 -12.42 27.23 16.79
C ILE A 82 -12.42 27.93 18.15
N GLY A 83 -12.64 29.24 18.10
CA GLY A 83 -12.46 30.14 19.24
C GLY A 83 -12.99 29.54 20.54
N LYS A 84 -12.05 29.20 21.42
CA LYS A 84 -11.96 29.89 22.70
C LYS A 84 -10.96 31.02 22.55
#